data_AF-A0A434WI87-F1
#
_entry.id   AF-A0A434WI87-F1
#
_cell.length_a   1.000
_cell.length_b   1.000
_cell.length_c   1.000
_cell.angle_alpha   90.00
_cell.angle_beta   90.00
_cell.angle_gamma   90.00
#
_symmetry.space_group_name_H-M   'P 1'
#
loop_
_entity.id
_entity.type
_entity.pdbx_description
1 polymer ?
#
loop_
_entity_poly.entity_id
_entity_poly.type
_entity_poly.pdbx_seq_one_letter_code
_entity_poly.pdbx_strand_id
1 'polypeptide(L)'
;HYLVGILYGVILVVLAGAGWLAAPTFLPAFILGIVTVGAGWFLLAPGMGAGWAASKLPNPMLVRALNLVSHTVFALGMFSTALAIR
;
A
#
# COMPACT_ATOMS: atom_id res chain seq x y z
N HIS A 1 8.14 7.66 5.63
CA HIS A 1 7.05 6.67 5.75
C HIS A 1 5.77 7.25 6.37
N TYR A 2 5.82 7.91 7.54
CA TYR A 2 4.63 8.49 8.16
C TYR A 2 3.83 9.47 7.27
N LEU A 3 4.50 10.47 6.68
CA LEU A 3 3.82 11.45 5.81
C LEU A 3 3.14 10.78 4.61
N VAL A 4 3.83 9.85 3.94
CA VAL A 4 3.28 9.12 2.80
C VAL A 4 2.09 8.25 3.22
N GLY A 5 2.15 7.63 4.40
CA GLY A 5 1.02 6.88 4.97
C GLY A 5 -0.21 7.76 5.24
N ILE A 6 0.00 8.95 5.81
CA ILE A 6 -1.07 9.94 6.01
C ILE A 6 -1.69 10.33 4.66
N LEU A 7 -0.85 10.63 3.65
CA LEU A 7 -1.30 10.96 2.31
C LEU A 7 -2.14 9.84 1.70
N TYR A 8 -1.73 8.57 1.84
CA TYR A 8 -2.53 7.45 1.35
C TYR A 8 -3.86 7.30 2.09
N GLY A 9 -3.91 7.56 3.40
CA GLY A 9 -5.19 7.61 4.12
C GLY A 9 -6.12 8.70 3.57
N VAL A 10 -5.59 9.89 3.28
CA VAL A 10 -6.36 10.98 2.66
C VAL A 10 -6.82 10.58 1.25
N ILE A 11 -5.93 10.03 0.42
CA ILE A 11 -6.24 9.55 -0.94
C ILE A 11 -7.34 8.50 -0.88
N LEU A 12 -7.28 7.55 0.05
CA LEU A 12 -8.30 6.52 0.22
C LEU A 12 -9.68 7.16 0.44
N VAL A 13 -9.78 8.10 1.37
CA VAL A 13 -11.05 8.77 1.70
C VAL A 13 -11.55 9.63 0.53
N VAL A 14 -10.66 10.30 -0.19
CA VAL A 14 -11.02 11.06 -1.40
C VAL A 14 -11.57 10.15 -2.49
N LEU A 15 -10.97 8.97 -2.70
CA LEU A 15 -11.38 8.03 -3.74
C LEU A 15 -12.62 7.21 -3.36
N ALA A 16 -12.72 6.75 -2.12
CA ALA A 16 -13.83 5.93 -1.62
C ALA A 16 -15.04 6.78 -1.17
N GLY A 17 -14.84 8.08 -1.00
CA GLY A 17 -15.81 9.02 -0.45
C GLY A 17 -15.79 9.07 1.08
N ALA A 18 -16.18 10.22 1.65
CA ALA A 18 -16.19 10.44 3.10
C ALA A 18 -17.09 9.45 3.86
N GLY A 19 -18.15 8.93 3.22
CA GLY A 19 -19.02 7.90 3.79
C GLY A 19 -18.30 6.59 4.11
N TRP A 20 -17.14 6.32 3.49
CA TRP A 20 -16.32 5.15 3.82
C TRP A 20 -15.80 5.21 5.26
N LEU A 21 -15.55 6.38 5.84
CA LEU A 21 -15.13 6.48 7.25
C LEU A 21 -16.26 6.06 8.22
N ALA A 22 -17.52 6.32 7.85
CA ALA A 22 -18.68 5.95 8.66
C ALA A 22 -19.00 4.44 8.56
N ALA A 23 -18.76 3.83 7.40
CA ALA A 23 -18.98 2.42 7.14
C ALA A 23 -17.77 1.80 6.40
N PRO A 24 -16.63 1.65 7.09
CA PRO A 24 -15.41 1.19 6.43
C PRO A 24 -15.55 -0.25 5.98
N THR A 25 -15.07 -0.51 4.76
CA THR A 25 -14.90 -1.84 4.20
C THR A 25 -13.44 -2.07 3.85
N PHE A 26 -12.97 -3.32 3.94
CA PHE A 26 -11.55 -3.63 3.73
C PHE A 26 -11.09 -3.44 2.28
N LEU A 27 -11.96 -3.71 1.30
CA LEU A 27 -11.58 -3.82 -0.11
C LEU A 27 -10.95 -2.54 -0.69
N PRO A 28 -11.49 -1.31 -0.48
CA PRO A 28 -10.85 -0.08 -0.96
C PRO A 28 -9.45 0.16 -0.37
N ALA A 29 -9.27 -0.07 0.93
CA ALA A 29 -7.97 0.05 1.60
C ALA A 29 -6.97 -0.96 1.05
N PHE A 30 -7.41 -2.19 0.79
CA PHE A 30 -6.59 -3.25 0.22
C PHE A 30 -6.15 -2.93 -1.22
N ILE A 31 -7.08 -2.49 -2.08
CA ILE A 31 -6.75 -2.09 -3.46
C ILE A 31 -5.70 -0.99 -3.46
N LEU A 32 -5.89 0.07 -2.66
CA LEU A 32 -4.91 1.16 -2.57
C LEU A 32 -3.55 0.64 -2.08
N GLY A 33 -3.53 -0.18 -1.02
CA GLY A 33 -2.32 -0.82 -0.52
C GLY A 33 -1.57 -1.58 -1.61
N ILE A 34 -2.25 -2.42 -2.39
CA ILE A 34 -1.62 -3.20 -3.46
C ILE A 34 -1.15 -2.31 -4.62
N VAL A 35 -1.92 -1.29 -5.02
CA VAL A 35 -1.50 -0.35 -6.08
C VAL A 35 -0.19 0.34 -5.72
N THR A 36 0.00 0.71 -4.45
CA THR A 36 1.23 1.40 -4.01
C THR A 36 2.49 0.53 -4.08
N VAL A 37 2.37 -0.81 -4.16
CA VAL A 37 3.48 -1.71 -4.46
C VAL A 37 4.11 -1.37 -5.83
N GLY A 38 3.30 -0.90 -6.78
CA GLY A 38 3.76 -0.51 -8.11
C GLY A 38 4.84 0.57 -8.08
N ALA A 39 4.76 1.54 -7.16
CA ALA A 39 5.80 2.54 -6.99
C ALA A 39 7.14 1.91 -6.56
N GLY A 40 7.08 0.92 -5.64
CA GLY A 40 8.26 0.16 -5.23
C GLY A 40 8.86 -0.65 -6.38
N TRP A 41 8.02 -1.38 -7.12
CA TRP A 41 8.47 -2.30 -8.16
C TRP A 41 8.94 -1.62 -9.44
N PHE A 42 8.32 -0.50 -9.83
CA PHE A 42 8.49 0.07 -11.17
C PHE A 42 9.09 1.48 -11.19
N LEU A 43 9.23 2.15 -10.04
CA LEU A 43 9.93 3.43 -9.93
C LEU A 43 11.19 3.28 -9.09
N LEU A 44 11.04 2.86 -7.83
CA LEU A 44 12.13 2.81 -6.87
C LEU A 44 13.13 1.69 -7.18
N ALA A 45 12.66 0.46 -7.37
CA ALA A 45 13.57 -0.67 -7.63
C ALA A 45 14.43 -0.46 -8.90
N PRO A 46 13.89 0.00 -10.05
CA PRO A 46 14.73 0.37 -11.19
C PRO A 46 15.69 1.52 -10.89
N GLY A 47 15.22 2.59 -10.26
CA GLY A 47 16.04 3.76 -9.93
C GLY A 47 17.19 3.46 -8.96
N MET A 48 17.05 2.42 -8.13
CA MET A 48 18.09 1.94 -7.23
C MET A 48 18.96 0.82 -7.84
N GLY A 49 18.79 0.49 -9.12
CA GLY A 49 19.54 -0.56 -9.80
C GLY A 49 19.10 -2.00 -9.48
N ALA A 50 18.05 -2.19 -8.68
CA ALA A 50 17.47 -3.51 -8.37
C ALA A 50 16.63 -4.10 -9.52
N GLY A 51 16.42 -3.35 -10.61
CA GLY A 51 15.66 -3.79 -11.78
C GLY A 51 14.15 -3.71 -11.61
N TRP A 52 13.43 -4.03 -12.69
CA TRP A 52 11.96 -4.04 -12.71
C TRP A 52 11.42 -5.12 -11.78
N ALA A 53 10.53 -4.71 -10.86
CA ALA A 53 10.03 -5.56 -9.79
C ALA A 53 11.17 -6.32 -9.09
N ALA A 54 12.26 -5.63 -8.77
CA ALA A 54 13.43 -6.18 -8.06
C ALA A 54 14.13 -7.37 -8.75
N SER A 55 14.02 -7.48 -10.09
CA SER A 55 14.51 -8.62 -10.87
C SER A 55 16.01 -8.90 -10.80
N LYS A 56 16.83 -7.92 -10.39
CA LYS A 56 18.29 -8.06 -10.27
C LYS A 56 18.77 -8.44 -8.87
N LEU A 57 17.85 -8.59 -7.90
CA LEU A 57 18.21 -9.06 -6.56
C LEU A 57 18.41 -10.58 -6.54
N PRO A 58 19.23 -11.13 -5.62
CA PRO A 58 19.46 -12.58 -5.52
C PRO A 58 18.19 -13.42 -5.30
N ASN A 59 17.19 -12.88 -4.61
CA ASN A 59 15.94 -13.56 -4.26
C ASN A 59 14.70 -12.70 -4.64
N PRO A 60 14.40 -12.50 -5.93
CA PRO A 60 13.41 -11.52 -6.38
C PRO A 60 11.99 -11.89 -5.96
N MET A 61 11.63 -13.18 -5.96
CA MET A 61 10.30 -13.64 -5.56
C MET A 61 10.02 -13.42 -4.08
N LEU A 62 11.02 -13.63 -3.22
CA LEU A 62 10.89 -13.33 -1.79
C LEU A 62 10.67 -11.83 -1.56
N VAL A 63 11.42 -10.98 -2.25
CA VAL A 63 11.27 -9.51 -2.13
C VAL A 63 9.89 -9.05 -2.59
N ARG A 64 9.38 -9.59 -3.71
CA ARG A 64 8.02 -9.32 -4.19
C ARG A 64 6.96 -9.77 -3.19
N ALA A 65 7.09 -10.98 -2.66
CA ALA A 65 6.17 -11.52 -1.65
C ALA A 65 6.17 -10.66 -0.39
N LEU A 66 7.35 -10.29 0.12
CA LEU A 66 7.48 -9.42 1.29
C LEU A 66 6.88 -8.03 1.03
N ASN A 67 7.06 -7.45 -0.16
CA ASN A 67 6.40 -6.20 -0.52
C ASN A 67 4.87 -6.32 -0.47
N LEU A 68 4.29 -7.38 -1.04
CA LEU A 68 2.84 -7.62 -0.98
C LEU A 68 2.35 -7.83 0.45
N VAL A 69 3.09 -8.59 1.28
CA VAL A 69 2.75 -8.80 2.69
C VAL A 69 2.78 -7.49 3.46
N SER A 70 3.85 -6.70 3.32
CA SER A 70 3.96 -5.39 4.00
C SER A 70 2.84 -4.44 3.59
N HIS A 71 2.43 -4.43 2.32
CA HIS A 71 1.34 -3.56 1.86
C HIS A 71 -0.04 -4.08 2.24
N THR A 72 -0.20 -5.39 2.40
CA THR A 72 -1.39 -5.99 3.03
C THR A 72 -1.50 -5.56 4.50
N VAL A 73 -0.40 -5.62 5.25
CA VAL A 73 -0.36 -5.13 6.65
C VAL A 73 -0.66 -3.63 6.72
N PHE A 74 -0.15 -2.84 5.78
CA PHE A 74 -0.47 -1.42 5.68
C PHE A 74 -1.97 -1.17 5.43
N ALA A 75 -2.59 -1.92 4.52
CA ALA A 75 -4.02 -1.85 4.26
C ALA A 75 -4.87 -2.24 5.49
N LEU A 76 -4.44 -3.28 6.22
CA LEU A 76 -5.06 -3.66 7.50
C LEU A 76 -4.94 -2.53 8.52
N GLY A 77 -3.78 -1.89 8.62
CA GLY A 77 -3.58 -0.72 9.49
C GLY A 77 -4.56 0.41 9.18
N MET A 78 -4.68 0.80 7.90
CA MET A 78 -5.64 1.84 7.48
C MET A 78 -7.08 1.47 7.82
N PHE A 79 -7.48 0.23 7.51
CA PHE A 79 -8.83 -0.26 7.77
C PHE A 79 -9.13 -0.33 9.27
N SER A 80 -8.21 -0.86 10.08
CA SER A 80 -8.35 -0.92 11.54
C SER A 80 -8.41 0.46 12.16
N THR A 81 -7.63 1.43 11.67
CA THR A 81 -7.74 2.82 12.12
C THR A 81 -9.11 3.40 11.79
N ALA A 82 -9.64 3.19 10.57
CA ALA A 82 -10.99 3.63 10.21
C ALA A 82 -12.06 3.02 11.13
N LEU A 83 -11.93 1.73 11.47
CA LEU A 83 -12.82 1.07 12.43
C LEU A 83 -12.72 1.64 13.85
N ALA A 84 -11.55 2.13 14.25
CA ALA A 84 -11.31 2.67 15.59
C ALA A 84 -11.80 4.13 15.75
N ILE A 85 -11.93 4.88 14.66
CA ILE A 85 -12.32 6.30 14.68
C ILE A 85 -13.74 6.56 14.17
N ARG A 86 -14.49 5.50 13.84
CA ARG A 86 -15.87 5.61 13.36
C ARG A 86 -16.86 5.99 14.46
#